data_AF-A0A1I6LIB1-F1
#
_entry.id   AF-A0A1I6LIB1-F1
#
_cell.length_a   1.000
_cell.length_b   1.000
_cell.length_c   1.000
_cell.angle_alpha   90.00
_cell.angle_beta   90.00
_cell.angle_gamma   90.00
#
_symmetry.space_group_name_H-M   'P 1'
#
loop_
_entity.id
_entity.type
_entity.pdbx_description
1 polymer ?
#
loop_
_entity_poly.entity_id
_entity_poly.type
_entity_poly.pdbx_seq_one_letter_code
_entity_poly.pdbx_strand_id
1 'polypeptide(L)'
;MDAQDRVSAFLDEHDLESPIAYRLLDLTSELGELAKEANESTGYGEEPADVELSADELGDALFSLLALCEQADVDAEDALAGAIGKYERRLTTTGSAGSGE
;
A
#
# COMPACT_ATOMS: atom_id res chain seq x y z
N MET A 1 -6.37 -17.12 8.60
CA MET A 1 -5.78 -16.68 7.33
C MET A 1 -6.14 -15.24 7.19
N ASP A 2 -5.21 -14.39 7.59
CA ASP A 2 -5.32 -12.95 7.35
C ASP A 2 -5.06 -12.65 5.86
N ALA A 3 -5.05 -11.36 5.50
CA ALA A 3 -4.84 -10.95 4.12
C ALA A 3 -3.43 -11.30 3.61
N GLN A 4 -2.41 -11.23 4.47
CA GLN A 4 -1.03 -11.57 4.11
C GLN A 4 -0.89 -13.06 3.86
N ASP A 5 -1.41 -13.91 4.74
CA ASP A 5 -1.41 -15.36 4.57
C ASP A 5 -2.07 -15.77 3.24
N ARG A 6 -3.16 -15.09 2.85
CA ARG A 6 -3.87 -15.36 1.61
C ARG A 6 -3.05 -14.97 0.38
N VAL A 7 -2.28 -13.88 0.46
CA VAL A 7 -1.34 -13.48 -0.60
C VAL A 7 -0.17 -14.46 -0.66
N SER A 8 0.42 -14.81 0.47
CA SER A 8 1.51 -15.79 0.56
C SER A 8 1.11 -17.13 -0.08
N ALA A 9 -0.04 -17.69 0.30
CA ALA A 9 -0.55 -18.92 -0.29
C ALA A 9 -0.80 -18.83 -1.81
N PHE A 10 -1.26 -17.67 -2.30
CA PHE A 10 -1.47 -17.45 -3.73
C PHE A 10 -0.15 -17.39 -4.50
N LEU A 11 0.87 -16.74 -3.93
CA LEU A 11 2.20 -16.66 -4.54
C LEU A 11 2.85 -18.05 -4.63
N ASP A 12 2.75 -18.83 -3.56
CA ASP A 12 3.24 -20.20 -3.50
C ASP A 12 2.52 -21.12 -4.49
N GLU A 13 1.19 -21.04 -4.56
CA GLU A 13 0.37 -21.87 -5.48
C GLU A 13 0.73 -21.64 -6.96
N HIS A 14 1.19 -20.44 -7.30
CA HIS A 14 1.45 -20.02 -8.67
C HIS A 14 2.95 -19.86 -9.00
N ASP A 15 3.86 -20.28 -8.12
CA ASP A 15 5.32 -20.15 -8.28
C ASP A 15 5.75 -18.69 -8.59
N LEU A 16 5.08 -17.71 -7.97
CA LEU A 16 5.28 -16.27 -8.20
C LEU A 16 6.27 -15.63 -7.23
N GLU A 17 7.08 -16.42 -6.53
CA GLU A 17 8.12 -15.95 -5.62
C GLU A 17 9.08 -14.98 -6.34
N SER A 18 9.45 -13.89 -5.66
CA SER A 18 10.28 -12.85 -6.27
C SER A 18 11.18 -12.19 -5.21
N PRO A 19 12.47 -11.95 -5.51
CA PRO A 19 13.36 -11.22 -4.61
C PRO A 19 12.76 -9.91 -4.09
N ILE A 20 13.04 -9.58 -2.83
CA ILE A 20 12.51 -8.38 -2.15
C ILE A 20 12.69 -7.08 -2.94
N ALA A 21 13.81 -6.94 -3.66
CA ALA A 21 14.08 -5.78 -4.49
C ALA A 21 13.07 -5.62 -5.63
N TYR A 22 12.62 -6.72 -6.23
CA TYR A 22 11.60 -6.69 -7.28
C TYR A 22 10.21 -6.49 -6.69
N ARG A 23 9.88 -7.08 -5.53
CA ARG A 23 8.62 -6.77 -4.83
C ARG A 23 8.43 -5.28 -4.52
N LEU A 24 9.51 -4.61 -4.15
CA LEU A 24 9.48 -3.16 -3.94
C LEU A 24 9.22 -2.40 -5.25
N LEU A 25 9.78 -2.87 -6.36
CA LEU A 25 9.54 -2.30 -7.68
C LEU A 25 8.10 -2.55 -8.15
N ASP A 26 7.55 -3.75 -7.91
CA ASP A 26 6.16 -4.10 -8.20
C ASP A 26 5.22 -3.14 -7.45
N LEU A 27 5.38 -3.00 -6.13
CA LEU A 27 4.60 -2.03 -5.34
C LEU A 27 4.73 -0.59 -5.86
N THR A 28 5.93 -0.18 -6.27
CA THR A 28 6.14 1.16 -6.84
C THR A 28 5.40 1.31 -8.17
N SER A 29 5.31 0.24 -8.97
CA SER A 29 4.56 0.22 -10.22
C SER A 29 3.06 0.38 -9.98
N GLU A 30 2.47 -0.36 -9.04
CA GLU A 30 1.03 -0.25 -8.73
C GLU A 30 0.66 1.13 -8.19
N LEU A 31 1.52 1.74 -7.37
CA LEU A 31 1.35 3.13 -6.96
C LEU A 31 1.43 4.11 -8.13
N GLY A 32 2.18 3.76 -9.18
CA GLY A 32 2.27 4.52 -10.43
C GLY A 32 0.99 4.46 -11.26
N GLU A 33 0.33 3.30 -11.33
CA GLU A 33 -0.97 3.15 -11.99
C GLU A 33 -2.07 3.92 -11.22
N LEU A 34 -2.10 3.85 -9.89
CA LEU A 34 -2.97 4.71 -9.07
C LEU A 34 -2.75 6.20 -9.33
N ALA A 35 -1.49 6.63 -9.43
CA ALA A 35 -1.16 8.02 -9.75
C ALA A 35 -1.61 8.42 -11.16
N LYS A 36 -1.58 7.48 -12.11
CA LYS A 36 -2.07 7.69 -13.47
C LYS A 36 -3.58 7.81 -13.49
N GLU A 37 -4.33 6.97 -12.79
CA GLU A 37 -5.80 7.13 -12.66
C GLU A 37 -6.17 8.49 -12.09
N ALA A 38 -5.48 8.94 -11.04
CA ALA A 38 -5.69 10.26 -10.47
C ALA A 38 -5.38 11.38 -11.47
N ASN A 39 -4.31 11.25 -12.26
CA ASN A 39 -3.98 12.23 -13.30
C ASN A 39 -5.03 12.24 -14.42
N GLU A 40 -5.47 11.08 -14.90
CA GLU A 40 -6.42 10.99 -16.00
C GLU A 40 -7.81 11.50 -15.59
N SER A 41 -8.30 11.11 -14.41
CA SER A 41 -9.60 11.54 -13.87
C SER A 41 -9.67 13.05 -13.62
N THR A 42 -8.55 13.67 -13.21
CA THR A 42 -8.49 15.11 -12.96
C THR A 42 -8.16 15.94 -14.21
N GLY A 43 -8.16 15.37 -15.41
CA GLY A 43 -7.75 16.07 -16.63
C GLY A 43 -6.32 16.61 -16.54
N TYR A 44 -5.41 15.82 -15.98
CA TYR A 44 -4.03 16.20 -15.64
C TYR A 44 -3.94 17.43 -14.72
N GLY A 45 -4.87 17.53 -13.77
CA GLY A 45 -4.93 18.58 -12.75
C GLY A 45 -5.74 19.81 -13.13
N GLU A 46 -6.40 19.82 -14.30
CA GLU A 46 -7.39 20.85 -14.66
C GLU A 46 -8.62 20.81 -13.74
N GLU A 47 -9.00 19.60 -13.31
CA GLU A 47 -10.20 19.30 -12.53
C GLU A 47 -9.85 18.49 -11.26
N PRO A 48 -9.10 19.06 -10.28
CA PRO A 48 -8.58 18.30 -9.14
C PRO A 48 -9.66 17.75 -8.19
N ALA A 49 -10.89 18.27 -8.28
CA ALA A 49 -12.02 17.79 -7.48
C ALA A 49 -12.61 16.47 -8.01
N ASP A 50 -12.31 16.13 -9.27
CA ASP A 50 -12.85 14.96 -9.97
C ASP A 50 -11.89 13.76 -9.89
N VAL A 51 -11.02 13.74 -8.87
CA VAL A 51 -10.10 12.62 -8.65
C VAL A 51 -10.88 11.33 -8.38
N GLU A 52 -10.59 10.32 -9.19
CA GLU A 52 -11.14 8.97 -9.05
C GLU A 52 -10.00 7.97 -8.84
N LEU A 53 -10.21 7.04 -7.92
CA LEU A 53 -9.33 5.91 -7.66
C LEU A 53 -10.18 4.65 -7.71
N SER A 54 -9.78 3.67 -8.51
CA SER A 54 -10.51 2.43 -8.63
C SER A 54 -10.20 1.49 -7.47
N ALA A 55 -11.17 0.63 -7.16
CA ALA A 55 -10.97 -0.43 -6.18
C ALA A 55 -9.96 -1.48 -6.68
N ASP A 56 -9.82 -1.62 -7.99
CA ASP A 56 -8.95 -2.59 -8.64
C ASP A 56 -7.47 -2.19 -8.41
N GLU A 57 -7.09 -0.96 -8.76
CA GLU A 57 -5.72 -0.46 -8.57
C GLU A 57 -5.34 -0.32 -7.08
N LEU A 58 -6.31 0.02 -6.22
CA LEU A 58 -6.10 -0.02 -4.76
C LEU A 58 -5.87 -1.45 -4.26
N GLY A 59 -6.56 -2.41 -4.86
CA GLY A 59 -6.40 -3.84 -4.59
C GLY A 59 -5.02 -4.34 -5.00
N ASP A 60 -4.55 -3.96 -6.19
CA ASP A 60 -3.24 -4.36 -6.72
C ASP A 60 -2.09 -3.77 -5.90
N ALA A 61 -2.19 -2.49 -5.52
CA ALA A 61 -1.23 -1.88 -4.59
C ALA A 61 -1.22 -2.56 -3.21
N LEU A 62 -2.40 -2.94 -2.68
CA LEU A 62 -2.49 -3.68 -1.42
C LEU A 62 -1.88 -5.09 -1.55
N PHE A 63 -2.18 -5.80 -2.64
CA PHE A 63 -1.60 -7.11 -2.92
C PHE A 63 -0.07 -7.03 -2.95
N SER A 64 0.49 -6.07 -3.70
CA SER A 64 1.93 -5.88 -3.84
C SER A 64 2.59 -5.48 -2.51
N LEU A 65 1.92 -4.70 -1.66
CA LEU A 65 2.42 -4.38 -0.32
C LEU A 65 2.46 -5.62 0.59
N LEU A 66 1.41 -6.44 0.59
CA LEU A 66 1.37 -7.68 1.38
C LEU A 66 2.41 -8.69 0.89
N ALA A 67 2.59 -8.81 -0.43
CA ALA A 67 3.63 -9.64 -1.02
C ALA A 67 5.06 -9.16 -0.65
N LEU A 68 5.25 -7.84 -0.53
CA LEU A 68 6.50 -7.26 -0.05
C LEU A 68 6.73 -7.56 1.43
N CYS A 69 5.70 -7.42 2.28
CA CYS A 69 5.75 -7.77 3.69
C CYS A 69 6.16 -9.23 3.90
N GLU A 70 5.54 -10.14 3.15
CA GLU A 70 5.88 -11.56 3.19
C GLU A 70 7.36 -11.80 2.84
N GLN A 71 7.81 -11.23 1.72
CA GLN A 71 9.19 -11.41 1.29
C GLN A 71 10.23 -10.73 2.21
N ALA A 72 9.80 -9.75 2.99
CA ALA A 72 10.60 -9.02 3.97
C ALA A 72 10.63 -9.67 5.36
N ASP A 73 9.89 -10.77 5.58
CA ASP A 73 9.68 -11.37 6.91
C ASP A 73 9.09 -10.36 7.90
N VAL A 74 8.11 -9.58 7.43
CA VAL A 74 7.37 -8.58 8.22
C VAL A 74 5.90 -8.97 8.29
N ASP A 75 5.37 -9.07 9.51
CA ASP A 75 3.94 -9.21 9.74
C ASP A 75 3.22 -7.87 9.48
N ALA A 76 2.32 -7.87 8.49
CA ALA A 76 1.63 -6.68 8.03
C ALA A 76 0.62 -6.14 9.07
N GLU A 77 -0.05 -7.00 9.84
CA GLU A 77 -1.02 -6.59 10.85
C GLU A 77 -0.32 -5.92 12.03
N ASP A 78 0.77 -6.50 12.52
CA ASP A 78 1.61 -5.94 13.57
C ASP A 78 2.26 -4.62 13.12
N ALA A 79 2.74 -4.55 11.87
CA ALA A 79 3.29 -3.33 11.29
C ALA A 79 2.24 -2.20 11.22
N LEU A 80 1.02 -2.53 10.80
CA LEU A 80 -0.10 -1.59 10.75
C LEU A 80 -0.51 -1.13 12.15
N ALA A 81 -0.66 -2.05 13.11
CA ALA A 81 -0.98 -1.73 14.51
C ALA A 81 0.08 -0.79 15.12
N GLY A 82 1.36 -1.07 14.86
CA GLY A 82 2.47 -0.20 15.25
C GLY A 82 2.41 1.19 14.62
N ALA A 83 1.98 1.30 13.36
CA ALA A 83 1.78 2.56 12.67
C ALA A 83 0.60 3.37 13.27
N ILE A 84 -0.54 2.73 13.49
CA ILE A 84 -1.73 3.35 14.10
C ILE A 84 -1.39 3.90 15.48
N GLY A 85 -0.76 3.09 16.35
CA GLY A 85 -0.38 3.54 17.69
C GLY A 85 0.57 4.75 17.67
N LYS A 86 1.44 4.89 16.65
CA LYS A 86 2.26 6.11 16.47
C LYS A 86 1.39 7.33 16.14
N TYR A 87 0.41 7.19 15.25
CA TYR A 87 -0.50 8.28 14.90
C TYR A 87 -1.41 8.69 16.06
N GLU A 88 -1.97 7.73 16.79
CA GLU A 88 -2.78 8.01 17.99
C GLU A 88 -1.98 8.82 19.02
N ARG A 89 -0.74 8.42 19.31
CA ARG A 89 0.15 9.16 20.22
C ARG A 89 0.44 10.58 19.75
N ARG A 90 0.62 10.79 18.44
CA ARG A 90 0.84 12.13 17.86
C ARG A 90 -0.39 13.00 18.04
N LEU A 91 -1.56 12.48 17.68
CA LEU A 91 -2.83 13.18 17.85
C LEU A 91 -3.08 13.60 19.30
N THR A 92 -2.81 12.72 20.28
CA THR A 92 -2.96 13.07 21.70
C THR A 92 -1.94 14.11 22.19
N THR A 93 -0.76 14.17 21.58
CA THR A 93 0.36 15.01 22.06
C THR A 93 0.38 16.39 21.40
N THR A 94 0.16 16.46 20.09
CA THR A 94 0.32 17.68 19.29
C THR A 94 -0.99 18.19 18.70
N GLY A 95 -2.09 17.43 18.82
CA GLY A 95 -3.36 17.72 18.15
C GLY A 95 -3.34 17.49 16.64
N SER A 96 -2.27 16.91 16.09
CA SER A 96 -2.09 16.66 14.66
C SER A 96 -1.45 15.28 14.40
N ALA A 97 -1.86 14.61 13.32
CA ALA A 97 -1.29 13.33 12.89
C ALA A 97 0.08 13.49 12.18
N GLY A 98 0.42 14.71 11.76
CA GLY A 98 1.66 14.99 11.05
C GLY A 98 2.88 14.63 11.90
N SER A 99 3.86 13.96 11.28
CA SER A 99 5.24 13.99 11.78
C SER A 99 5.78 15.38 11.52
N GLY A 100 5.54 16.32 12.42
CA GLY A 100 6.11 17.66 12.28
C GLY A 100 7.61 17.60 12.01
N GLU A 101 8.03 18.28 10.94
CA GLU A 101 9.26 19.09 10.95
C GLU A 101 8.87 20.51 11.37
#